data_AF-A0A3B4VBX0-F1
#
_entry.id   AF-A0A3B4VBX0-F1
#
_cell.length_a   1.000
_cell.length_b   1.000
_cell.length_c   1.000
_cell.angle_alpha   90.00
_cell.angle_beta   90.00
_cell.angle_gamma   90.00
#
_symmetry.space_group_name_H-M   'P 1'
#
loop_
_entity.id
_entity.type
_entity.pdbx_description
1 polymer ?
#
loop_
_entity_poly.entity_id
_entity_poly.type
_entity_poly.pdbx_seq_one_letter_code
_entity_poly.pdbx_strand_id
1 'polypeptide(L)'
;MAPTVFGQANCSKEHLTPAHKLRKPMVEKLRRDRINTSIEQLKSLLGPEFLRQQPDSKQEKADILEMAVSYLRSWQQQKKQQQQISLTSGLTTASDGYSRCVQEAVSFLSHCQVQTQAHRRLLSHFQGLQVSSRTSHSPCSLSPPGSPLHQVSSSKGVSQASCGLWRPW
;
A
#
# COMPACT_ATOMS: atom_id res chain seq x y z
N MET A 1 -32.35 55.25 -39.35
CA MET A 1 -32.05 54.18 -40.32
C MET A 1 -30.54 54.07 -40.42
N ALA A 2 -29.96 52.97 -39.93
CA ALA A 2 -28.52 52.70 -39.93
C ALA A 2 -28.28 51.43 -40.77
N PRO A 3 -27.24 51.38 -41.64
CA PRO A 3 -27.02 50.22 -42.49
C PRO A 3 -26.28 49.10 -41.73
N THR A 4 -26.77 47.87 -41.94
CA THR A 4 -26.23 46.59 -41.51
C THR A 4 -24.91 46.29 -42.22
N VAL A 5 -23.80 46.17 -41.47
CA VAL A 5 -22.54 45.64 -42.00
C VAL A 5 -22.54 44.12 -41.81
N PHE A 6 -22.65 43.39 -42.92
CA PHE A 6 -22.44 41.94 -43.00
C PHE A 6 -20.97 41.63 -42.69
N GLY A 7 -20.72 40.82 -41.66
CA GLY A 7 -19.41 40.24 -41.39
C GLY A 7 -19.08 39.14 -42.40
N GLN A 8 -18.18 39.41 -43.34
CA GLN A 8 -17.45 38.39 -44.07
C GLN A 8 -16.12 38.12 -43.35
N ALA A 9 -16.11 37.11 -42.47
CA ALA A 9 -14.87 36.48 -42.06
C ALA A 9 -14.43 35.56 -43.20
N ASN A 10 -13.53 36.05 -44.06
CA ASN A 10 -12.84 35.24 -45.05
C ASN A 10 -11.99 34.18 -44.33
N CYS A 11 -12.50 32.96 -44.27
CA CYS A 11 -11.73 31.77 -43.90
C CYS A 11 -10.76 31.46 -45.04
N SER A 12 -9.55 32.00 -44.95
CA SER A 12 -8.47 31.75 -45.91
C SER A 12 -8.19 30.25 -46.01
N LYS A 13 -8.43 29.74 -47.21
CA LYS A 13 -8.48 28.33 -47.58
C LYS A 13 -7.04 27.84 -47.84
N GLU A 14 -6.29 27.60 -46.77
CA GLU A 14 -4.96 26.98 -46.87
C GLU A 14 -5.12 25.47 -47.21
N HIS A 15 -4.62 25.12 -48.39
CA HIS A 15 -4.71 23.81 -49.04
C HIS A 15 -3.78 22.78 -48.36
N LEU A 16 -4.22 22.20 -47.25
CA LEU A 16 -3.64 20.97 -46.69
C LEU A 16 -4.31 19.75 -47.35
N THR A 17 -3.49 18.83 -47.84
CA THR A 17 -3.91 17.59 -48.53
C THR A 17 -5.00 16.84 -47.76
N PRO A 18 -6.04 16.27 -48.43
CA PRO A 18 -7.14 15.57 -47.78
C PRO A 18 -6.71 14.48 -46.80
N ALA A 19 -5.58 13.81 -47.06
CA ALA A 19 -5.00 12.79 -46.19
C ALA A 19 -4.56 13.33 -44.80
N HIS A 20 -4.05 14.57 -44.73
CA HIS A 20 -3.60 15.18 -43.48
C HIS A 20 -4.78 15.69 -42.63
N LYS A 21 -5.88 16.07 -43.29
CA LYS A 21 -7.15 16.47 -42.65
C LYS A 21 -7.93 15.28 -42.09
N LEU A 22 -7.72 14.07 -42.61
CA LEU A 22 -8.37 12.82 -42.17
C LEU A 22 -7.56 11.99 -41.16
N ARG A 23 -6.23 12.16 -41.11
CA ARG A 23 -5.38 11.44 -40.13
C ARG A 23 -5.58 11.93 -38.70
N LYS A 24 -5.62 13.26 -38.49
CA LYS A 24 -5.85 13.87 -37.17
C LYS A 24 -7.18 13.44 -36.52
N PRO A 25 -8.33 13.43 -37.24
CA PRO A 25 -9.59 12.94 -36.67
C PRO A 25 -9.57 11.43 -36.40
N MET A 26 -8.83 10.63 -37.19
CA MET A 26 -8.68 9.19 -36.92
C MET A 26 -7.88 8.92 -35.63
N VAL A 27 -6.76 9.61 -35.42
CA VAL A 27 -5.95 9.46 -34.19
C VAL A 27 -6.72 9.92 -32.96
N GLU A 28 -7.47 11.03 -33.06
CA GLU A 28 -8.31 11.49 -31.95
C GLU A 28 -9.46 10.52 -31.65
N LYS A 29 -10.06 9.89 -32.68
CA LYS A 29 -11.04 8.82 -32.48
C LYS A 29 -10.44 7.66 -31.69
N LEU A 30 -9.26 7.16 -32.08
CA LEU A 30 -8.57 6.09 -31.35
C LEU A 30 -8.25 6.48 -29.91
N ARG A 31 -7.85 7.74 -29.67
CA ARG A 31 -7.62 8.25 -28.30
C ARG A 31 -8.90 8.21 -27.47
N ARG A 32 -10.02 8.68 -28.03
CA ARG A 32 -11.33 8.68 -27.36
C ARG A 32 -11.82 7.28 -27.08
N ASP A 33 -11.67 6.37 -28.04
CA ASP A 33 -12.04 4.96 -27.89
C ASP A 33 -11.24 4.33 -26.75
N ARG A 34 -9.92 4.55 -26.70
CA ARG A 34 -9.06 4.08 -25.60
C ARG A 34 -9.54 4.62 -24.24
N ILE A 35 -9.83 5.92 -24.14
CA ILE A 35 -10.33 6.54 -22.90
C ILE A 35 -11.67 5.90 -22.48
N ASN A 36 -12.60 5.73 -23.41
CA ASN A 36 -13.89 5.12 -23.12
C ASN A 36 -13.75 3.67 -22.65
N THR A 37 -12.88 2.88 -23.29
CA THR A 37 -12.57 1.51 -22.86
C THR A 37 -12.02 1.50 -21.43
N SER A 38 -11.08 2.37 -21.10
CA SER A 38 -10.53 2.44 -19.73
C SER A 38 -11.56 2.86 -18.69
N ILE A 39 -12.48 3.77 -19.02
CA ILE A 39 -13.57 4.16 -18.12
C ILE A 39 -14.53 2.98 -17.87
N GLU A 40 -14.88 2.21 -18.91
CA GLU A 40 -15.73 1.02 -18.75
C GLU A 40 -15.03 -0.08 -17.93
N GLN A 41 -13.72 -0.25 -18.10
CA GLN A 41 -12.92 -1.13 -17.26
C GLN A 41 -12.93 -0.69 -15.79
N LEU A 42 -12.76 0.59 -15.51
CA LEU A 42 -12.86 1.14 -14.16
C LEU A 42 -14.24 0.87 -13.55
N LYS A 43 -15.30 1.09 -14.33
CA LYS A 43 -16.68 0.81 -13.92
C LYS A 43 -16.86 -0.64 -13.46
N SER A 44 -16.36 -1.59 -14.25
CA SER A 44 -16.41 -3.02 -13.93
C SER A 44 -15.65 -3.36 -12.65
N LEU A 45 -14.42 -2.84 -12.50
CA LEU A 45 -13.59 -3.06 -11.31
C LEU A 45 -14.22 -2.51 -10.02
N LEU A 46 -14.92 -1.38 -10.13
CA LEU A 46 -15.57 -0.69 -9.00
C LEU A 46 -17.03 -1.12 -8.79
N GLY A 47 -17.51 -2.11 -9.55
CA GLY A 47 -18.89 -2.61 -9.46
C GLY A 47 -19.37 -2.88 -8.02
N PRO A 48 -18.59 -3.56 -7.16
CA PRO A 48 -18.95 -3.79 -5.77
C PRO A 48 -19.13 -2.50 -4.96
N GLU A 49 -18.21 -1.54 -5.11
CA GLU A 49 -18.27 -0.24 -4.43
C GLU A 49 -19.51 0.56 -4.83
N PHE A 50 -19.89 0.48 -6.11
CA PHE A 50 -21.11 1.12 -6.58
C PHE A 50 -22.37 0.47 -6.03
N LEU A 51 -22.44 -0.86 -6.01
CA LEU A 51 -23.58 -1.56 -5.42
C LEU A 51 -23.75 -1.19 -3.93
N ARG A 52 -22.62 -0.95 -3.24
CA ARG A 52 -22.61 -0.58 -1.82
C ARG A 52 -23.05 0.86 -1.56
N GLN A 53 -22.79 1.79 -2.49
CA GLN A 53 -23.11 3.22 -2.31
C GLN A 53 -24.42 3.63 -2.99
N GLN A 54 -24.63 3.20 -4.24
CA GLN A 54 -25.79 3.53 -5.06
C GLN A 54 -26.16 2.36 -5.99
N PRO A 55 -26.90 1.35 -5.49
CA PRO A 55 -27.20 0.11 -6.23
C PRO A 55 -28.05 0.33 -7.49
N ASP A 56 -28.95 1.32 -7.48
CA ASP A 56 -29.91 1.56 -8.56
C ASP A 56 -29.54 2.77 -9.44
N SER A 57 -28.36 3.36 -9.24
CA SER A 57 -27.95 4.58 -9.95
C SER A 57 -27.17 4.27 -11.22
N LYS A 58 -27.54 4.94 -12.31
CA LYS A 58 -26.79 4.92 -13.55
C LYS A 58 -25.52 5.74 -13.36
N GLN A 59 -24.39 5.06 -13.32
CA GLN A 59 -23.09 5.71 -13.14
C GLN A 59 -22.73 6.54 -14.37
N GLU A 60 -22.64 7.85 -14.17
CA GLU A 60 -22.09 8.77 -15.15
C GLU A 60 -20.56 8.68 -15.15
N LYS A 61 -19.93 9.22 -16.20
CA LYS A 61 -18.46 9.20 -16.31
C LYS A 61 -17.77 9.94 -15.17
N ALA A 62 -18.40 11.00 -14.65
CA ALA A 62 -17.89 11.73 -13.49
C ALA A 62 -17.90 10.83 -12.24
N ASP A 63 -19.04 10.18 -11.95
CA ASP A 63 -19.18 9.27 -10.82
C ASP A 63 -18.16 8.12 -10.86
N ILE A 64 -17.91 7.57 -12.06
CA ILE A 64 -16.90 6.51 -12.26
C ILE A 64 -15.52 7.00 -11.82
N LEU A 65 -15.14 8.20 -12.22
CA LEU A 65 -13.83 8.77 -11.90
C LEU A 65 -13.73 9.17 -10.43
N GLU A 66 -14.78 9.74 -9.85
CA GLU A 66 -14.82 10.11 -8.43
C GLU A 66 -14.71 8.87 -7.53
N MET A 67 -15.48 7.83 -7.85
CA MET A 67 -15.40 6.55 -7.15
C MET A 67 -14.00 5.95 -7.24
N ALA A 68 -13.38 5.97 -8.42
CA ALA A 68 -12.03 5.47 -8.62
C ALA A 68 -11.01 6.19 -7.73
N VAL A 69 -11.10 7.52 -7.63
CA VAL A 69 -10.21 8.31 -6.77
C VAL A 69 -10.44 7.96 -5.29
N SER A 70 -11.69 7.87 -4.86
CA SER A 70 -12.06 7.49 -3.49
C SER A 70 -11.54 6.10 -3.13
N TYR A 71 -11.72 5.13 -4.03
CA TYR A 71 -11.24 3.77 -3.89
C TYR A 71 -9.71 3.72 -3.77
N LEU A 72 -8.97 4.38 -4.67
CA LEU A 72 -7.51 4.38 -4.66
C LEU A 72 -6.93 5.03 -3.38
N ARG A 73 -7.56 6.11 -2.90
CA ARG A 73 -7.17 6.73 -1.63
C ARG A 73 -7.37 5.76 -0.45
N SER A 74 -8.53 5.10 -0.40
CA SER A 74 -8.85 4.12 0.64
C SER A 74 -7.91 2.91 0.58
N TRP A 75 -7.65 2.38 -0.61
CA TRP A 75 -6.71 1.29 -0.85
C TRP A 75 -5.29 1.64 -0.40
N GLN A 76 -4.81 2.85 -0.71
CA GLN A 76 -3.48 3.31 -0.29
C GLN A 76 -3.38 3.42 1.23
N GLN A 77 -4.43 3.89 1.91
CA GLN A 77 -4.49 3.94 3.37
C GLN A 77 -4.47 2.54 3.98
N GLN A 78 -5.29 1.61 3.46
CA GLN A 78 -5.34 0.23 3.92
C GLN A 78 -3.98 -0.47 3.73
N LYS A 79 -3.30 -0.25 2.60
CA LYS A 79 -1.97 -0.81 2.34
C LYS A 79 -0.92 -0.29 3.33
N LYS A 80 -0.97 1.00 3.70
CA LYS A 80 -0.08 1.57 4.74
C LYS A 80 -0.36 0.93 6.11
N GLN A 81 -1.62 0.79 6.48
CA GLN A 81 -2.01 0.13 7.74
C GLN A 81 -1.56 -1.33 7.75
N GLN A 82 -1.74 -2.07 6.65
CA GLN A 82 -1.35 -3.48 6.57
C GLN A 82 0.18 -3.67 6.67
N GLN A 83 0.97 -2.76 6.12
CA GLN A 83 2.43 -2.77 6.31
C GLN A 83 2.82 -2.50 7.77
N GLN A 84 2.15 -1.55 8.44
CA GLN A 84 2.38 -1.31 9.87
C GLN A 84 1.98 -2.53 10.71
N ILE A 85 0.80 -3.10 10.46
CA ILE A 85 0.30 -4.29 11.15
C ILE A 85 1.24 -5.48 10.91
N SER A 86 1.75 -5.70 9.71
CA SER A 86 2.68 -6.81 9.45
C SER A 86 3.98 -6.68 10.26
N LEU A 87 4.49 -5.47 10.43
CA LEU A 87 5.70 -5.21 11.22
C LEU A 87 5.42 -5.36 12.72
N THR A 88 4.29 -4.85 13.20
CA THR A 88 3.93 -4.97 14.62
C THR A 88 3.50 -6.39 14.97
N SER A 89 2.73 -7.08 14.13
CA SER A 89 2.26 -8.44 14.40
C SER A 89 3.40 -9.44 14.47
N GLY A 90 4.44 -9.30 13.63
CA GLY A 90 5.65 -10.12 13.75
C GLY A 90 6.37 -9.90 15.08
N LEU A 91 6.43 -8.65 15.54
CA LEU A 91 7.04 -8.29 16.82
C LEU A 91 6.20 -8.75 18.02
N THR A 92 4.88 -8.56 17.97
CA THR A 92 3.96 -8.90 19.06
C THR A 92 3.82 -10.41 19.20
N THR A 93 3.68 -11.16 18.10
CA THR A 93 3.61 -12.63 18.15
C THR A 93 4.87 -13.25 18.76
N ALA A 94 6.04 -12.71 18.46
CA ALA A 94 7.30 -13.14 19.08
C ALA A 94 7.36 -12.77 20.57
N SER A 95 7.00 -11.55 20.96
CA SER A 95 6.99 -11.13 22.38
C SER A 95 5.94 -11.87 23.19
N ASP A 96 4.77 -12.13 22.61
CA ASP A 96 3.66 -12.84 23.21
C ASP A 96 4.01 -14.33 23.40
N GLY A 97 4.61 -14.95 22.38
CA GLY A 97 5.12 -16.32 22.46
C GLY A 97 6.19 -16.48 23.55
N TYR A 98 7.12 -15.53 23.63
CA TYR A 98 8.12 -15.48 24.71
C TYR A 98 7.46 -15.31 26.09
N SER A 99 6.55 -14.35 26.25
CA SER A 99 5.85 -14.10 27.51
C SER A 99 5.07 -15.33 27.98
N ARG A 100 4.39 -16.02 27.07
CA ARG A 100 3.65 -17.25 27.33
C ARG A 100 4.57 -18.39 27.79
N CYS A 101 5.70 -18.58 27.13
CA CYS A 101 6.71 -19.57 27.53
C CYS A 101 7.26 -19.29 28.93
N VAL A 102 7.58 -18.03 29.23
CA VAL A 102 8.05 -17.63 30.57
C VAL A 102 6.95 -17.86 31.62
N GLN A 103 5.70 -17.52 31.31
CA GLN A 103 4.57 -17.74 32.22
C GLN A 103 4.33 -19.23 32.48
N GLU A 104 4.44 -20.08 31.46
CA GLU A 104 4.34 -21.52 31.58
C GLU A 104 5.49 -22.11 32.41
N ALA A 105 6.72 -21.65 32.20
CA ALA A 105 7.88 -22.06 33.00
C ALA A 105 7.70 -21.68 34.48
N VAL A 106 7.22 -20.47 34.78
CA VAL A 106 6.89 -20.05 36.16
C VAL A 106 5.79 -20.94 36.74
N SER A 107 4.74 -21.21 35.98
CA SER A 107 3.63 -22.06 36.40
C SER A 107 4.11 -23.47 36.75
N PHE A 108 4.87 -24.10 35.86
CA PHE A 108 5.42 -25.44 36.07
C PHE A 108 6.29 -25.50 37.33
N LEU A 109 7.24 -24.57 37.46
CA LEU A 109 8.11 -24.50 38.64
C LEU A 109 7.33 -24.25 39.93
N SER A 110 6.27 -23.43 39.89
CA SER A 110 5.46 -23.17 41.09
C SER A 110 4.74 -24.41 41.64
N HIS A 111 4.45 -25.40 40.79
CA HIS A 111 3.77 -26.65 41.16
C HIS A 111 4.74 -27.80 41.49
N CYS A 112 6.06 -27.61 41.34
CA CYS A 112 7.03 -28.64 41.70
C CYS A 112 7.15 -28.81 43.24
N GLN A 113 6.88 -30.02 43.74
CA GLN A 113 7.03 -30.36 45.17
C GLN A 113 8.47 -30.29 45.68
N VAL A 114 9.47 -30.50 44.82
CA VAL A 114 10.89 -30.53 45.21
C VAL A 114 11.55 -29.18 44.93
N GLN A 115 11.80 -28.42 45.99
CA GLN A 115 12.29 -27.03 45.96
C GLN A 115 13.80 -26.93 46.21
N THR A 116 14.61 -27.42 45.27
CA THR A 116 16.07 -27.30 45.32
C THR A 116 16.53 -25.84 45.24
N GLN A 117 17.80 -25.56 45.59
CA GLN A 117 18.36 -24.21 45.45
C GLN A 117 18.34 -23.72 43.99
N ALA A 118 18.62 -24.61 43.03
CA ALA A 118 18.54 -24.31 41.61
C ALA A 118 17.13 -23.92 41.17
N HIS A 119 16.11 -24.62 41.69
CA HIS A 119 14.70 -24.34 41.41
C HIS A 119 14.29 -22.93 41.85
N ARG A 120 14.66 -22.51 43.07
CA ARG A 120 14.39 -21.15 43.58
C ARG A 120 15.08 -20.07 42.76
N ARG A 121 16.33 -20.32 42.31
CA ARG A 121 17.07 -19.39 41.44
C ARG A 121 16.40 -19.22 40.09
N LEU A 122 15.96 -20.31 39.45
CA LEU A 122 15.23 -20.27 38.18
C LEU A 122 13.90 -19.53 38.30
N LEU A 123 13.10 -19.85 39.34
CA LEU A 123 11.80 -19.20 39.55
C LEU A 123 11.94 -17.68 39.76
N SER A 124 12.89 -17.26 40.60
CA SER A 124 13.19 -15.84 40.82
C SER A 124 13.63 -15.13 39.54
N HIS A 125 14.43 -15.80 38.71
CA HIS A 125 14.88 -15.26 37.43
C HIS A 125 13.69 -15.03 36.48
N PHE A 126 12.82 -16.03 36.27
CA PHE A 126 11.66 -15.89 35.39
C PHE A 126 10.63 -14.87 35.90
N GLN A 127 10.45 -14.75 37.21
CA GLN A 127 9.61 -13.70 37.80
C GLN A 127 10.19 -12.29 37.57
N GLY A 128 11.52 -12.14 37.64
CA GLY A 128 12.20 -10.87 37.31
C GLY A 128 12.00 -10.46 35.85
N LEU A 129 12.02 -11.42 34.92
CA LEU A 129 11.76 -11.18 33.49
C LEU A 129 10.34 -10.65 33.22
N GLN A 130 9.35 -11.04 34.02
CA GLN A 130 7.95 -10.60 33.91
C GLN A 130 7.68 -9.18 34.46
N VAL A 131 8.63 -8.61 35.21
CA VAL A 131 8.56 -7.23 35.75
C VAL A 131 9.17 -6.25 34.74
N SER A 132 10.26 -6.63 34.07
CA SER A 132 10.91 -5.80 33.05
C SER A 132 10.09 -5.64 31.76
N SER A 133 9.19 -6.58 31.43
CA SER A 133 8.34 -6.49 30.23
C SER A 133 7.24 -5.43 30.33
N ARG A 134 6.86 -5.01 31.54
CA ARG A 134 5.79 -4.02 31.79
C ARG A 134 6.28 -2.57 31.80
N THR A 135 7.59 -2.34 31.80
CA THR A 135 8.17 -1.00 31.99
C THR A 135 9.03 -0.49 30.82
N SER A 136 9.23 -1.29 29.76
CA SER A 136 10.15 -0.90 28.68
C SER A 136 9.46 -0.81 27.32
N HIS A 137 9.02 0.41 26.98
CA HIS A 137 8.99 0.86 25.60
C HIS A 137 10.43 1.19 25.17
N SER A 138 11.29 0.18 25.04
CA SER A 138 12.62 0.34 24.46
C SER A 138 13.04 -0.96 23.77
N PRO A 139 13.46 -0.92 22.49
CA PRO A 139 13.85 -2.10 21.74
C PRO A 139 15.25 -2.54 22.21
N CYS A 140 15.32 -3.26 23.33
CA CYS A 140 16.54 -3.93 23.74
C CYS A 140 16.67 -5.27 23.00
N SER A 141 17.58 -5.28 22.04
CA SER A 141 18.17 -6.48 21.43
C SER A 141 18.80 -7.34 22.52
N LEU A 142 18.08 -8.38 22.96
CA LEU A 142 18.65 -9.48 23.73
C LEU A 142 18.95 -10.62 22.76
N SER A 143 20.16 -10.60 22.22
CA SER A 143 20.71 -11.75 21.48
C SER A 143 20.97 -12.90 22.46
N PRO A 144 20.58 -14.16 22.13
CA PRO A 144 20.95 -15.32 22.94
C PRO A 144 22.47 -15.59 22.86
N PRO A 145 23.09 -16.14 23.93
CA PRO A 145 24.51 -16.44 23.90
C PRO A 145 24.79 -17.69 23.04
N GLY A 146 25.55 -17.49 21.97
CA GLY A 146 26.47 -18.49 21.41
C GLY A 146 25.87 -19.55 20.46
N SER A 147 25.78 -19.22 19.18
CA SER A 147 25.90 -20.20 18.09
C SER A 147 26.93 -19.68 17.08
N PRO A 148 27.95 -20.46 16.68
CA PRO A 148 28.90 -20.04 15.66
C PRO A 148 28.25 -20.25 14.29
N LEU A 149 27.92 -19.18 13.59
CA LEU A 149 27.53 -19.26 12.18
C LEU A 149 28.51 -18.48 11.31
N HIS A 150 29.10 -19.22 10.37
CA HIS A 150 30.05 -18.74 9.37
C HIS A 150 29.58 -17.46 8.66
N GLN A 151 30.47 -16.46 8.68
CA GLN A 151 30.33 -15.21 7.95
C GLN A 151 30.72 -15.45 6.48
N VAL A 152 29.74 -15.46 5.57
CA VAL A 152 30.00 -15.26 4.14
C VAL A 152 29.73 -13.79 3.81
N SER A 153 30.81 -13.08 3.52
CA SER A 153 30.78 -11.71 3.02
C SER A 153 30.26 -11.73 1.58
N SER A 154 29.28 -10.88 1.26
CA SER A 154 29.01 -10.51 -0.13
C SER A 154 28.85 -9.00 -0.23
N SER A 155 29.73 -8.41 -1.03
CA SER A 155 30.01 -6.98 -1.16
C SER A 155 29.03 -6.25 -2.08
N LYS A 156 28.81 -4.98 -1.75
CA LYS A 156 28.09 -3.90 -2.46
C LYS A 156 28.43 -3.72 -3.94
N GLY A 157 27.42 -3.24 -4.70
CA GLY A 157 27.52 -2.31 -5.85
C GLY A 157 26.11 -1.82 -6.23
N VAL A 158 25.72 -0.54 -6.08
CA VAL A 158 25.84 0.59 -7.04
C VAL A 158 25.03 0.30 -8.33
N SER A 159 23.98 1.01 -8.77
CA SER A 159 23.68 2.45 -8.95
C SER A 159 22.15 2.65 -9.03
N GLN A 160 21.53 3.66 -8.41
CA GLN A 160 21.33 5.04 -8.87
C GLN A 160 20.66 5.23 -10.24
N ALA A 161 19.36 5.56 -10.16
CA ALA A 161 18.56 6.48 -10.98
C ALA A 161 18.77 6.57 -12.50
N SER A 162 17.79 6.07 -13.24
CA SER A 162 17.34 6.69 -14.50
C SER A 162 15.82 6.55 -14.64
N CYS A 163 15.06 7.36 -13.88
CA CYS A 163 13.68 7.62 -14.25
C CYS A 163 13.69 8.48 -15.52
N GLY A 164 13.63 7.81 -16.68
CA GLY A 164 13.47 8.45 -17.98
C GLY A 164 12.28 9.40 -17.93
N LEU A 165 12.57 10.68 -18.18
CA LEU A 165 11.62 11.78 -18.20
C LEU A 165 10.50 11.48 -19.20
N TRP A 166 9.28 11.31 -18.68
CA TRP A 166 8.06 11.33 -19.50
C TRP A 166 7.96 12.68 -20.23
N ARG A 167 7.68 12.65 -21.54
CA ARG A 167 7.29 13.83 -22.32
C ARG A 167 5.88 13.63 -22.89
N PRO A 168 4.92 14.53 -22.65
CA PRO A 168 3.64 14.53 -23.35
C PRO A 168 3.84 15.03 -24.78
N TRP A 169 3.00 14.52 -25.68
CA TRP A 169 2.84 14.97 -27.07
C TRP A 169 2.28 16.40 -27.13
#